data_AF-A0A382FUY4-F1
#
_entry.id   AF-A0A382FUY4-F1
#
_cell.length_a   1.000
_cell.length_b   1.000
_cell.length_c   1.000
_cell.angle_alpha   90.00
_cell.angle_beta   90.00
_cell.angle_gamma   90.00
#
_symmetry.space_group_name_H-M   'P 1'
#
loop_
_entity.id
_entity.type
_entity.pdbx_description
1 polymer ?
#
loop_
_entity_poly.entity_id
_entity_poly.type
_entity_poly.pdbx_seq_one_letter_code
_entity_poly.pdbx_strand_id
1 'polypeptide(L)'
;MKHKTSQSGFTLIELIAVMVILGILAAVLIPRLTTVQASAYEVNAKQMYHALNAHINMMSQRDAISGGHGLETFIDPDPDHDDLNYYIQDWMDDYDSEHWTQTFDVDGGDAVDGEAQDALYFIYHPHETWTGANIDGTDLSLGDGANGITIEKDLYYISYFPLQNAEGLADGIPDNEYHLALRKDNSDRTIEEAANADEVVDDLFHCGGDNNPAFGAADEAGVGACARH
;
A
#
# COMPACT_ATOMS: atom_id res chain seq x y z
N MET A 1 -3.89 73.34 1.88
CA MET A 1 -3.63 72.89 0.49
C MET A 1 -3.37 71.40 0.53
N LYS A 2 -4.19 70.58 -0.14
CA LYS A 2 -4.03 69.11 -0.16
C LYS A 2 -3.13 68.72 -1.34
N HIS A 3 -1.92 68.26 -1.06
CA HIS A 3 -1.06 67.66 -2.09
C HIS A 3 -1.64 66.29 -2.48
N LYS A 4 -2.09 66.16 -3.74
CA LYS A 4 -2.31 64.84 -4.35
C LYS A 4 -0.93 64.32 -4.79
N THR A 5 -0.43 63.30 -4.12
CA THR A 5 0.76 62.55 -4.54
C THR A 5 0.41 61.81 -5.84
N SER A 6 1.11 62.09 -6.93
CA SER A 6 0.98 61.31 -8.17
C SER A 6 1.50 59.91 -7.92
N GLN A 7 0.62 58.92 -7.95
CA GLN A 7 1.04 57.52 -7.95
C GLN A 7 1.68 57.25 -9.32
N SER A 8 2.97 56.94 -9.35
CA SER A 8 3.65 56.55 -10.59
C SER A 8 3.05 55.22 -11.06
N GLY A 9 2.45 55.23 -12.25
CA GLY A 9 1.97 54.02 -12.90
C GLY A 9 3.12 53.05 -13.18
N PHE A 10 2.85 51.75 -13.04
CA PHE A 10 3.77 50.66 -13.34
C PHE A 10 4.24 50.75 -14.80
N THR A 11 5.54 50.61 -15.06
CA THR A 11 6.10 50.72 -16.41
C THR A 11 5.93 49.41 -17.20
N LEU A 12 5.87 49.48 -18.53
CA LEU A 12 5.79 48.29 -19.39
C LEU A 12 7.00 47.36 -19.17
N ILE A 13 8.19 47.94 -18.95
CA ILE A 13 9.41 47.17 -18.75
C ILE A 13 9.41 46.40 -17.42
N GLU A 14 8.85 46.96 -16.34
CA GLU A 14 8.67 46.22 -15.09
C GLU A 14 7.72 45.04 -15.27
N LEU A 15 6.65 45.21 -16.05
CA LEU A 15 5.70 44.14 -16.32
C LEU A 15 6.35 43.00 -17.11
N ILE A 16 7.16 43.33 -18.12
CA ILE A 16 7.91 42.32 -18.89
C ILE A 16 8.96 41.61 -18.01
N ALA A 17 9.70 42.36 -17.19
CA ALA A 17 10.69 41.77 -16.29
C ALA A 17 10.06 40.78 -15.31
N VAL A 18 8.90 41.12 -14.73
CA VAL A 18 8.15 40.21 -13.85
C VAL A 18 7.68 38.96 -14.59
N MET A 19 7.15 39.11 -15.81
CA MET A 19 6.72 37.95 -16.62
C MET A 19 7.87 37.01 -16.95
N VAL A 20 9.06 37.55 -17.26
CA VAL A 20 10.26 36.75 -17.51
C VAL A 20 10.70 36.01 -16.25
N ILE A 21 10.73 36.68 -15.10
CA ILE A 21 11.10 36.04 -13.82
C ILE A 21 10.11 34.92 -13.47
N LEU A 22 8.80 35.19 -13.57
CA LEU A 22 7.78 34.16 -13.33
C LEU A 22 7.87 32.99 -14.31
N GLY A 23 8.19 33.26 -15.57
CA GLY A 23 8.42 32.21 -16.57
C GLY A 23 9.59 31.29 -16.21
N ILE A 24 10.72 31.87 -15.77
CA ILE A 24 11.89 31.08 -15.34
C ILE A 24 11.57 30.30 -14.05
N LEU A 25 10.91 30.91 -13.08
CA LEU A 25 10.55 30.25 -11.82
C LEU A 25 9.60 29.08 -12.07
N ALA A 26 8.57 29.26 -12.91
CA ALA A 26 7.62 28.20 -13.24
C ALA A 26 8.31 27.00 -13.92
N ALA A 27 9.25 27.27 -14.85
CA ALA A 27 9.97 26.22 -15.58
C ALA A 27 10.78 25.28 -14.67
N VAL A 28 11.33 25.79 -13.56
CA VAL A 28 12.10 25.00 -12.60
C VAL A 28 11.21 24.41 -11.50
N LEU A 29 10.18 25.15 -11.07
CA LEU A 29 9.34 24.75 -9.94
C LEU A 29 8.40 23.59 -10.30
N ILE A 30 7.77 23.61 -11.47
CA ILE A 30 6.75 22.62 -11.85
C ILE A 30 7.33 21.19 -11.87
N PRO A 31 8.46 20.89 -12.54
CA PRO A 31 9.01 19.53 -12.56
C PRO A 31 9.43 19.02 -11.18
N ARG A 32 9.88 19.93 -10.31
CA ARG A 32 10.31 19.56 -8.96
C ARG A 32 9.13 19.23 -8.05
N LEU A 33 8.02 19.97 -8.18
CA LEU A 33 6.82 19.71 -7.38
C LEU A 33 6.25 18.32 -7.67
N THR A 34 6.19 17.92 -8.93
CA THR A 34 5.66 16.60 -9.33
C THR A 34 6.51 15.45 -8.78
N THR A 35 7.84 15.56 -8.80
CA THR A 35 8.71 14.50 -8.26
C THR A 35 8.62 14.40 -6.75
N VAL A 36 8.52 15.53 -6.03
CA VAL A 36 8.39 15.53 -4.57
C VAL A 36 7.06 14.92 -4.13
N GLN A 37 5.97 15.16 -4.88
CA GLN A 37 4.67 14.56 -4.59
C GLN A 37 4.70 13.04 -4.77
N ALA A 38 5.22 12.54 -5.90
CA ALA A 38 5.34 11.10 -6.15
C ALA A 38 6.17 10.40 -5.05
N SER A 39 7.32 10.98 -4.66
CA SER A 39 8.12 10.42 -3.55
C SER A 39 7.40 10.50 -2.20
N ALA A 40 6.53 11.49 -1.97
CA ALA A 40 5.77 11.58 -0.73
C ALA A 40 4.70 10.48 -0.65
N TYR A 41 4.05 10.14 -1.77
CA TYR A 41 3.09 9.04 -1.85
C TYR A 41 3.75 7.69 -1.56
N GLU A 42 4.90 7.44 -2.17
CA GLU A 42 5.69 6.23 -1.92
C GLU A 42 6.12 6.11 -0.45
N VAL A 43 6.56 7.21 0.16
CA VAL A 43 6.92 7.25 1.58
C VAL A 43 5.71 6.99 2.49
N ASN A 44 4.52 7.45 2.11
CA ASN A 44 3.28 7.17 2.86
C ASN A 44 2.94 5.68 2.82
N ALA A 45 2.99 5.06 1.63
CA ALA A 45 2.79 3.63 1.46
C ALA A 45 3.79 2.80 2.30
N LYS A 46 5.08 3.18 2.27
CA LYS A 46 6.13 2.58 3.11
C LYS A 46 5.85 2.66 4.61
N GLN A 47 5.37 3.82 5.08
CA GLN A 47 5.04 4.01 6.50
C GLN A 47 3.89 3.09 6.92
N MET A 48 2.85 2.97 6.08
CA MET A 48 1.75 2.07 6.32
C MET A 48 2.20 0.61 6.36
N TYR A 49 3.02 0.18 5.38
CA TYR A 49 3.61 -1.15 5.35
C TYR A 49 4.34 -1.50 6.65
N HIS A 50 5.20 -0.61 7.15
CA HIS A 50 5.92 -0.85 8.39
C HIS A 50 5.01 -0.87 9.62
N ALA A 51 3.95 -0.05 9.62
CA ALA A 51 2.96 -0.06 10.70
C ALA A 51 2.18 -1.38 10.74
N LEU A 52 1.70 -1.85 9.58
CA LEU A 52 1.02 -3.13 9.44
C LEU A 52 1.93 -4.29 9.83
N ASN A 53 3.18 -4.33 9.33
CA ASN A 53 4.14 -5.38 9.68
C ASN A 53 4.37 -5.45 11.19
N ALA A 54 4.56 -4.31 11.85
CA ALA A 54 4.72 -4.26 13.30
C ALA A 54 3.46 -4.74 14.03
N HIS A 55 2.28 -4.34 13.58
CA HIS A 55 1.00 -4.75 14.15
C HIS A 55 0.80 -6.27 14.05
N ILE A 56 0.96 -6.84 12.86
CA ILE A 56 0.80 -8.28 12.58
C ILE A 56 1.74 -9.11 13.47
N ASN A 57 3.01 -8.71 13.59
CA ASN A 57 3.97 -9.39 14.47
C ASN A 57 3.61 -9.28 15.95
N MET A 58 3.14 -8.12 16.41
CA MET A 58 2.70 -7.93 17.80
C MET A 58 1.45 -8.75 18.12
N MET A 59 0.52 -8.85 17.17
CA MET A 59 -0.70 -9.65 17.27
C MET A 59 -0.37 -11.15 17.36
N SER A 60 0.45 -11.66 16.44
CA SER A 60 0.91 -13.06 16.47
C SER A 60 1.61 -13.40 17.80
N GLN A 61 2.49 -12.54 18.30
CA GLN A 61 3.13 -12.72 19.61
C GLN A 61 2.13 -12.70 20.78
N ARG A 62 1.16 -11.77 20.76
CA ARG A 62 0.09 -11.70 21.78
C ARG A 62 -0.72 -13.00 21.79
N ASP A 63 -1.03 -13.53 20.63
CA ASP A 63 -1.86 -14.73 20.49
C ASP A 63 -1.08 -16.00 20.85
N ALA A 64 0.20 -16.06 20.52
CA ALA A 64 1.12 -17.11 20.99
C ALA A 64 1.21 -17.17 22.53
N ILE A 65 1.28 -16.01 23.19
CA ILE A 65 1.35 -15.90 24.66
C ILE A 65 0.01 -16.25 25.30
N SER A 66 -1.10 -15.77 24.74
CA SER A 66 -2.43 -15.92 25.33
C SER A 66 -3.07 -17.28 25.06
N GLY A 67 -2.81 -17.88 23.90
CA GLY A 67 -3.36 -19.16 23.44
C GLY A 67 -2.75 -20.41 24.10
N GLY A 68 -1.72 -20.27 24.94
CA GLY A 68 -1.18 -21.36 25.77
C GLY A 68 -0.32 -22.39 25.03
N HIS A 69 -0.19 -22.31 23.71
CA HIS A 69 0.64 -23.19 22.89
C HIS A 69 2.02 -22.60 22.58
N GLY A 70 2.22 -21.27 22.75
CA GLY A 70 3.52 -20.61 22.54
C GLY A 70 4.01 -20.63 21.10
N LEU A 71 3.10 -20.86 20.15
CA LEU A 71 3.36 -20.89 18.71
C LEU A 71 2.87 -19.58 18.11
N GLU A 72 3.71 -18.95 17.30
CA GLU A 72 3.33 -17.79 16.50
C GLU A 72 2.50 -18.29 15.31
N THR A 73 1.27 -17.81 15.23
CA THR A 73 0.35 -18.04 14.10
C THR A 73 -0.22 -16.71 13.67
N PHE A 74 -0.42 -16.55 12.37
CA PHE A 74 -0.94 -15.34 11.77
C PHE A 74 -2.43 -15.50 11.51
N ILE A 75 -3.17 -14.38 11.58
CA ILE A 75 -4.62 -14.42 11.46
C ILE A 75 -4.99 -14.68 10.00
N ASP A 76 -5.79 -15.72 9.81
CA ASP A 76 -6.63 -15.90 8.64
C ASP A 76 -7.85 -14.98 8.73
N PRO A 77 -7.99 -14.00 7.82
CA PRO A 77 -9.11 -13.08 7.85
C PRO A 77 -10.43 -13.84 7.68
N ASP A 78 -11.36 -13.64 8.61
CA ASP A 78 -12.68 -14.29 8.61
C ASP A 78 -13.61 -13.70 7.52
N PRO A 79 -14.21 -14.53 6.65
CA PRO A 79 -15.14 -14.10 5.60
C PRO A 79 -16.46 -13.54 6.14
N ASP A 80 -16.81 -13.80 7.41
CA ASP A 80 -17.96 -13.15 8.05
C ASP A 80 -17.69 -11.66 8.35
N HIS A 81 -16.44 -11.20 8.18
CA HIS A 81 -16.00 -9.81 8.34
C HIS A 81 -15.49 -9.21 7.02
N ASP A 82 -16.30 -9.34 5.97
CA ASP A 82 -16.04 -8.85 4.60
C ASP A 82 -16.39 -7.36 4.38
N ASP A 83 -16.74 -6.62 5.44
CA ASP A 83 -17.04 -5.20 5.35
C ASP A 83 -15.78 -4.40 4.93
N LEU A 84 -15.98 -3.40 4.07
CA LEU A 84 -14.92 -2.49 3.64
C LEU A 84 -14.26 -1.86 4.87
N ASN A 85 -12.92 -1.87 4.92
CA ASN A 85 -12.13 -1.31 6.00
C ASN A 85 -12.31 -1.98 7.38
N TYR A 86 -12.90 -3.17 7.49
CA TYR A 86 -13.11 -3.82 8.79
C TYR A 86 -11.79 -4.00 9.56
N TYR A 87 -10.79 -4.63 8.93
CA TYR A 87 -9.52 -4.95 9.59
C TYR A 87 -8.65 -3.72 9.82
N ILE A 88 -8.55 -2.81 8.85
CA ILE A 88 -7.72 -1.61 9.02
C ILE A 88 -8.25 -0.71 10.15
N GLN A 89 -9.57 -0.64 10.35
CA GLN A 89 -10.17 0.11 11.46
C GLN A 89 -9.92 -0.54 12.83
N ASP A 90 -9.80 -1.86 12.90
CA ASP A 90 -9.44 -2.57 14.13
C ASP A 90 -7.93 -2.49 14.41
N TRP A 91 -7.11 -2.56 13.36
CA TRP A 91 -5.66 -2.65 13.49
C TRP A 91 -4.99 -1.30 13.68
N MET A 92 -5.62 -0.23 13.20
CA MET A 92 -5.05 1.11 13.16
C MET A 92 -6.00 2.16 13.71
N ASP A 93 -5.61 2.79 14.81
CA ASP A 93 -6.42 3.82 15.48
C ASP A 93 -6.58 5.10 14.64
N ASP A 94 -5.52 5.54 13.95
CA ASP A 94 -5.46 6.81 13.21
C ASP A 94 -4.83 6.57 11.82
N TYR A 95 -5.66 6.22 10.85
CA TYR A 95 -5.26 6.14 9.43
C TYR A 95 -6.07 7.13 8.58
N ASP A 96 -5.53 7.50 7.42
CA ASP A 96 -6.20 8.41 6.50
C ASP A 96 -7.26 7.66 5.68
N SER A 97 -8.47 7.56 6.21
CA SER A 97 -9.60 6.86 5.57
C SER A 97 -10.07 7.48 4.26
N GLU A 98 -9.61 8.69 3.90
CA GLU A 98 -9.94 9.31 2.61
C GLU A 98 -9.04 8.79 1.47
N HIS A 99 -7.83 8.31 1.80
CA HIS A 99 -6.83 7.86 0.83
C HIS A 99 -6.38 6.41 1.02
N TRP A 100 -6.83 5.75 2.09
CA TRP A 100 -6.57 4.34 2.34
C TRP A 100 -7.88 3.57 2.43
N THR A 101 -7.91 2.43 1.74
CA THR A 101 -9.01 1.47 1.78
C THR A 101 -8.48 0.06 1.95
N GLN A 102 -9.10 -0.75 2.80
CA GLN A 102 -8.86 -2.17 2.90
C GLN A 102 -10.01 -2.96 2.27
N THR A 103 -9.65 -3.90 1.39
CA THR A 103 -10.54 -4.84 0.74
C THR A 103 -10.17 -6.28 1.10
N PHE A 104 -11.08 -7.21 0.84
CA PHE A 104 -10.98 -8.61 1.24
C PHE A 104 -11.19 -9.52 0.03
N ASP A 105 -10.48 -10.64 -0.04
CA ASP A 105 -10.60 -11.60 -1.13
C ASP A 105 -10.59 -13.02 -0.58
N VAL A 106 -11.67 -13.76 -0.83
CA VAL A 106 -11.85 -15.13 -0.36
C VAL A 106 -10.91 -16.04 -1.15
N ASP A 107 -10.14 -16.86 -0.45
CA ASP A 107 -9.10 -17.71 -1.04
C ASP A 107 -8.12 -16.90 -1.94
N GLY A 108 -7.95 -15.59 -1.67
CA GLY A 108 -7.09 -14.69 -2.45
C GLY A 108 -5.59 -14.85 -2.17
N GLY A 109 -5.24 -15.55 -1.09
CA GLY A 109 -3.87 -15.84 -0.70
C GLY A 109 -3.26 -17.00 -1.49
N ASP A 110 -1.96 -16.94 -1.72
CA ASP A 110 -1.23 -18.04 -2.34
C ASP A 110 -1.09 -19.23 -1.37
N ALA A 111 -1.28 -20.44 -1.90
CA ALA A 111 -0.95 -21.67 -1.18
C ALA A 111 0.55 -21.99 -1.33
N VAL A 112 1.23 -22.26 -0.21
CA VAL A 112 2.64 -22.67 -0.18
C VAL A 112 2.74 -24.18 0.00
N ASP A 113 2.63 -24.66 1.24
CA ASP A 113 2.55 -26.09 1.56
C ASP A 113 1.17 -26.49 2.12
N GLY A 114 0.44 -25.55 2.74
CA GLY A 114 -0.94 -25.71 3.18
C GLY A 114 -1.97 -25.35 2.11
N GLU A 115 -3.21 -25.12 2.55
CA GLU A 115 -4.29 -24.60 1.70
C GLU A 115 -4.11 -23.08 1.48
N ALA A 116 -4.78 -22.55 0.45
CA ALA A 116 -4.91 -21.11 0.26
C ALA A 116 -5.75 -20.52 1.39
N GLN A 117 -5.40 -19.31 1.83
CA GLN A 117 -6.07 -18.59 2.90
C GLN A 117 -6.68 -17.30 2.34
N ASP A 118 -7.50 -16.63 3.15
CA ASP A 118 -8.11 -15.38 2.74
C ASP A 118 -7.09 -14.23 2.74
N ALA A 119 -7.28 -13.26 1.83
CA ALA A 119 -6.37 -12.14 1.65
C ALA A 119 -6.98 -10.79 2.04
N LEU A 120 -6.13 -9.92 2.58
CA LEU A 120 -6.41 -8.51 2.79
C LEU A 120 -5.54 -7.69 1.86
N TYR A 121 -6.16 -6.72 1.19
CA TYR A 121 -5.45 -5.74 0.39
C TYR A 121 -5.68 -4.36 0.97
N PHE A 122 -4.60 -3.63 1.26
CA PHE A 122 -4.64 -2.25 1.72
C PHE A 122 -4.20 -1.33 0.59
N ILE A 123 -5.14 -0.60 0.01
CA ILE A 123 -4.96 0.23 -1.18
C ILE A 123 -4.78 1.69 -0.77
N TYR A 124 -3.68 2.29 -1.24
CA TYR A 124 -3.42 3.73 -1.13
C TYR A 124 -3.72 4.43 -2.45
N HIS A 125 -4.69 5.34 -2.40
CA HIS A 125 -5.20 6.10 -3.55
C HIS A 125 -5.13 7.61 -3.25
N PRO A 126 -4.00 8.29 -3.50
CA PRO A 126 -3.79 9.69 -3.11
C PRO A 126 -4.57 10.73 -3.94
N HIS A 127 -5.19 10.33 -5.06
CA HIS A 127 -5.82 11.26 -6.00
C HIS A 127 -7.35 11.28 -5.94
N GLU A 128 -7.96 10.32 -5.26
CA GLU A 128 -9.40 10.26 -5.05
C GLU A 128 -9.72 9.45 -3.80
N THR A 129 -10.99 9.45 -3.39
CA THR A 129 -11.47 8.59 -2.31
C THR A 129 -12.17 7.38 -2.91
N TRP A 130 -11.92 6.20 -2.35
CA TRP A 130 -12.64 4.99 -2.70
C TRP A 130 -14.15 5.20 -2.56
N THR A 131 -14.89 4.68 -3.50
CA THR A 131 -16.36 4.70 -3.46
C THR A 131 -16.87 3.27 -3.59
N GLY A 132 -18.17 3.04 -3.41
CA GLY A 132 -18.76 1.70 -3.59
C GLY A 132 -18.49 0.70 -2.47
N ALA A 133 -18.61 -0.58 -2.83
CA ALA A 133 -18.56 -1.71 -1.90
C ALA A 133 -17.13 -2.27 -1.77
N ASN A 134 -16.98 -3.33 -0.98
CA ASN A 134 -15.79 -4.16 -1.05
C ASN A 134 -15.70 -4.85 -2.42
N ILE A 135 -14.48 -5.17 -2.85
CA ILE A 135 -14.22 -6.11 -3.96
C ILE A 135 -14.15 -7.52 -3.36
N ASP A 136 -14.41 -8.53 -4.18
CA ASP A 136 -14.08 -9.93 -3.93
C ASP A 136 -13.22 -10.32 -5.14
N GLY A 137 -11.91 -10.39 -4.94
CA GLY A 137 -10.89 -10.44 -6.00
C GLY A 137 -9.97 -9.23 -6.05
N THR A 138 -9.39 -9.01 -7.24
CA THR A 138 -8.27 -8.08 -7.44
C THR A 138 -8.57 -6.84 -8.28
N ASP A 139 -9.77 -6.74 -8.89
CA ASP A 139 -10.15 -5.61 -9.76
C ASP A 139 -10.66 -4.41 -8.93
N LEU A 140 -9.81 -3.38 -8.80
CA LEU A 140 -10.10 -2.16 -8.05
C LEU A 140 -11.08 -1.21 -8.76
N SER A 141 -11.46 -1.49 -10.01
CA SER A 141 -12.40 -0.67 -10.76
C SER A 141 -13.87 -0.92 -10.35
N LEU A 142 -14.15 -2.07 -9.70
CA LEU A 142 -15.50 -2.58 -9.38
C LEU A 142 -16.45 -2.72 -10.59
N GLY A 143 -15.94 -2.57 -11.81
CA GLY A 143 -16.70 -2.64 -13.05
C GLY A 143 -17.59 -1.42 -13.34
N ASP A 144 -18.27 -1.44 -14.50
CA ASP A 144 -19.02 -0.30 -15.02
C ASP A 144 -20.27 0.00 -14.17
N GLY A 145 -20.15 0.93 -13.22
CA GLY A 145 -21.27 1.50 -12.45
C GLY A 145 -21.38 1.08 -10.98
N ALA A 146 -20.50 0.21 -10.49
CA ALA A 146 -20.26 0.01 -9.06
C ALA A 146 -18.87 0.62 -8.81
N ASN A 147 -18.80 1.79 -8.19
CA ASN A 147 -17.57 2.58 -8.30
C ASN A 147 -16.51 2.05 -7.33
N GLY A 148 -15.27 1.82 -7.75
CA GLY A 148 -14.07 1.67 -6.91
C GLY A 148 -13.12 2.85 -7.12
N ILE A 149 -11.90 2.59 -7.58
CA ILE A 149 -10.93 3.61 -8.03
C ILE A 149 -11.06 3.85 -9.54
N THR A 150 -11.01 5.11 -9.96
CA THR A 150 -11.12 5.55 -11.36
C THR A 150 -9.83 6.14 -11.91
N ILE A 151 -8.92 6.57 -11.05
CA ILE A 151 -7.63 7.18 -11.35
C ILE A 151 -6.54 6.13 -11.18
N GLU A 152 -5.94 5.74 -12.30
CA GLU A 152 -4.88 4.71 -12.40
C GLU A 152 -3.49 5.19 -11.92
N LYS A 153 -3.36 6.46 -11.51
CA LYS A 153 -2.05 7.04 -11.20
C LYS A 153 -1.71 6.96 -9.72
N ASP A 154 -0.45 6.67 -9.45
CA ASP A 154 0.15 6.66 -8.11
C ASP A 154 -0.67 5.83 -7.11
N LEU A 155 -1.15 4.67 -7.57
CA LEU A 155 -1.88 3.69 -6.77
C LEU A 155 -0.87 2.69 -6.21
N TYR A 156 -1.02 2.36 -4.93
CA TYR A 156 -0.17 1.40 -4.24
C TYR A 156 -1.05 0.43 -3.48
N TYR A 157 -0.61 -0.81 -3.32
CA TYR A 157 -1.34 -1.79 -2.52
C TYR A 157 -0.39 -2.62 -1.69
N ILE A 158 -0.85 -2.97 -0.49
CA ILE A 158 -0.18 -3.88 0.42
C ILE A 158 -1.03 -5.14 0.51
N SER A 159 -0.48 -6.29 0.14
CA SER A 159 -1.16 -7.58 0.27
C SER A 159 -0.74 -8.26 1.57
N TYR A 160 -1.71 -8.84 2.28
CA TYR A 160 -1.50 -9.68 3.45
C TYR A 160 -2.33 -10.95 3.35
N PHE A 161 -1.72 -12.09 3.64
CA PHE A 161 -2.41 -13.36 3.84
C PHE A 161 -1.51 -14.29 4.68
N PRO A 162 -2.06 -15.10 5.59
CA PRO A 162 -1.25 -16.09 6.28
C PRO A 162 -0.82 -17.22 5.34
N LEU A 163 0.26 -17.89 5.74
CA LEU A 163 0.87 -18.97 4.99
C LEU A 163 1.18 -20.13 5.94
N GLN A 164 1.15 -21.34 5.39
CA GLN A 164 1.65 -22.52 6.07
C GLN A 164 2.86 -23.08 5.32
N ASN A 165 4.00 -23.17 6.01
CA ASN A 165 5.20 -23.81 5.48
C ASN A 165 5.24 -25.30 5.78
N ALA A 166 6.13 -26.02 5.10
CA ALA A 166 6.26 -27.47 5.18
C ALA A 166 6.48 -28.00 6.61
N GLU A 167 7.22 -27.28 7.46
CA GLU A 167 7.46 -27.65 8.86
C GLU A 167 6.17 -27.53 9.67
N GLY A 168 5.45 -26.41 9.53
CA GLY A 168 4.15 -26.19 10.15
C GLY A 168 3.13 -27.23 9.74
N LEU A 169 3.07 -27.57 8.45
CA LEU A 169 2.19 -28.62 7.95
C LEU A 169 2.51 -29.99 8.55
N ALA A 170 3.79 -30.35 8.66
CA ALA A 170 4.23 -31.62 9.23
C ALA A 170 3.90 -31.74 10.73
N ASP A 171 3.97 -30.63 11.46
CA ASP A 171 3.71 -30.56 12.89
C ASP A 171 2.25 -30.21 13.24
N GLY A 172 1.41 -29.95 12.22
CA GLY A 172 -0.02 -29.60 12.39
C GLY A 172 -0.25 -28.20 12.95
N ILE A 173 0.66 -27.27 12.65
CA ILE A 173 0.60 -25.86 13.05
C ILE A 173 0.11 -25.06 11.83
N PRO A 174 -1.15 -24.60 11.82
CA PRO A 174 -1.66 -23.74 10.74
C PRO A 174 -1.01 -22.36 10.80
N ASP A 175 -0.95 -21.69 9.65
CA ASP A 175 -0.69 -20.25 9.54
C ASP A 175 0.55 -19.78 10.31
N ASN A 176 1.60 -20.60 10.30
CA ASN A 176 2.83 -20.36 11.05
C ASN A 176 3.76 -19.35 10.37
N GLU A 177 3.34 -18.81 9.23
CA GLU A 177 4.02 -17.80 8.45
C GLU A 177 2.98 -16.86 7.80
N TYR A 178 3.42 -15.80 7.12
CA TYR A 178 2.52 -14.86 6.45
C TYR A 178 3.20 -14.22 5.25
N HIS A 179 2.44 -13.72 4.30
CA HIS A 179 2.86 -12.82 3.25
C HIS A 179 2.53 -11.38 3.64
N LEU A 180 3.47 -10.47 3.40
CA LEU A 180 3.23 -9.03 3.42
C LEU A 180 4.15 -8.33 2.40
N ALA A 181 3.57 -7.85 1.31
CA ALA A 181 4.29 -7.14 0.25
C ALA A 181 3.64 -5.79 -0.06
N LEU A 182 4.44 -4.80 -0.45
CA LEU A 182 4.00 -3.50 -0.96
C LEU A 182 4.40 -3.36 -2.42
N ARG A 183 3.43 -3.10 -3.30
CA ARG A 183 3.62 -2.89 -4.73
C ARG A 183 2.95 -1.59 -5.20
N LYS A 184 3.28 -1.16 -6.41
CA LYS A 184 2.80 0.08 -7.01
C LYS A 184 2.13 -0.19 -8.35
N ASP A 185 0.81 -0.35 -8.34
CA ASP A 185 -0.04 -0.59 -9.51
C ASP A 185 0.49 -0.05 -10.84
N ASN A 186 0.44 -0.92 -11.85
CA ASN A 186 0.98 -0.69 -13.18
C ASN A 186 0.10 0.29 -14.04
N SER A 187 -0.84 0.99 -13.40
CA SER A 187 -1.89 1.82 -14.01
C SER A 187 -3.00 1.02 -14.70
N ASP A 188 -3.34 -0.16 -14.21
CA ASP A 188 -4.47 -0.98 -14.68
C ASP A 188 -5.56 -1.22 -13.63
N ARG A 189 -5.34 -0.79 -12.38
CA ARG A 189 -6.27 -0.95 -11.25
C ARG A 189 -6.54 -2.43 -10.93
N THR A 190 -5.55 -3.28 -11.12
CA THR A 190 -5.63 -4.71 -10.78
C THR A 190 -4.53 -5.04 -9.78
N ILE A 191 -4.90 -5.66 -8.67
CA ILE A 191 -3.92 -6.21 -7.75
C ILE A 191 -3.28 -7.43 -8.42
N GLU A 192 -1.98 -7.35 -8.63
CA GLU A 192 -1.20 -8.40 -9.26
C GLU A 192 -0.16 -8.92 -8.28
N GLU A 193 -0.35 -10.15 -7.81
CA GLU A 193 0.67 -10.78 -6.97
C GLU A 193 1.87 -11.21 -7.83
N ALA A 194 1.68 -11.66 -9.09
CA ALA A 194 2.73 -12.26 -9.91
C ALA A 194 3.81 -11.30 -10.48
N ALA A 195 5.07 -11.76 -10.53
CA ALA A 195 6.32 -11.08 -10.96
C ALA A 195 6.32 -10.26 -12.26
N ASN A 196 5.32 -10.42 -13.12
CA ASN A 196 5.49 -10.13 -14.54
C ASN A 196 4.91 -8.79 -14.99
N ALA A 197 4.37 -7.98 -14.09
CA ALA A 197 3.71 -6.74 -14.52
C ALA A 197 3.87 -5.52 -13.59
N ASP A 198 4.33 -5.66 -12.34
CA ASP A 198 4.46 -4.53 -11.40
C ASP A 198 5.86 -4.36 -10.76
N GLU A 199 6.28 -3.11 -10.57
CA GLU A 199 7.50 -2.72 -9.83
C GLU A 199 7.21 -2.76 -8.32
N VAL A 200 7.95 -3.61 -7.60
CA VAL A 200 8.03 -3.53 -6.13
C VAL A 200 8.58 -2.16 -5.76
N VAL A 201 8.04 -1.57 -4.70
CA VAL A 201 8.57 -0.31 -4.21
C VAL A 201 9.96 -0.56 -3.60
N ASP A 202 10.99 0.15 -4.08
CA ASP A 202 12.39 0.00 -3.63
C ASP A 202 12.56 0.09 -2.10
N ASP A 203 13.59 -0.55 -1.54
CA ASP A 203 13.99 -0.51 -0.13
C ASP A 203 12.95 -1.07 0.87
N LEU A 204 12.07 -1.96 0.41
CA LEU A 204 11.06 -2.61 1.24
C LEU A 204 11.38 -4.08 1.46
N PHE A 205 11.05 -4.54 2.66
CA PHE A 205 11.11 -5.96 2.95
C PHE A 205 9.80 -6.58 2.42
N HIS A 206 9.84 -7.62 1.61
CA HIS A 206 8.74 -8.56 1.48
C HIS A 206 8.90 -9.57 2.61
N CYS A 207 7.96 -9.56 3.55
CA CYS A 207 7.96 -10.53 4.64
C CYS A 207 7.06 -11.70 4.23
N GLY A 208 7.63 -12.81 3.80
CA GLY A 208 6.88 -14.06 3.75
C GLY A 208 7.65 -15.29 3.28
N GLY A 209 7.20 -16.43 3.78
CA GLY A 209 7.78 -17.75 3.51
C GLY A 209 7.29 -18.41 2.24
N ASP A 210 6.57 -17.68 1.40
CA ASP A 210 6.15 -18.18 0.09
C ASP A 210 7.32 -18.51 -0.83
N ASN A 211 8.55 -18.07 -0.49
CA ASN A 211 9.79 -18.30 -1.23
C ASN A 211 9.63 -18.07 -2.73
N ASN A 212 8.64 -17.27 -3.13
CA ASN A 212 8.24 -17.19 -4.51
C ASN A 212 9.19 -16.22 -5.19
N PRO A 213 10.08 -16.68 -6.09
CA PRO A 213 11.04 -15.81 -6.75
C PRO A 213 10.35 -14.72 -7.59
N ALA A 214 9.05 -14.87 -7.85
CA ALA A 214 8.20 -13.89 -8.48
C ALA A 214 7.97 -12.63 -7.63
N PHE A 215 7.98 -12.75 -6.30
CA PHE A 215 7.75 -11.64 -5.38
C PHE A 215 9.05 -10.94 -4.96
N GLY A 216 10.16 -11.50 -5.46
CA GLY A 216 11.50 -10.96 -5.41
C GLY A 216 12.45 -11.94 -4.73
N ALA A 217 13.62 -12.16 -5.32
CA ALA A 217 14.62 -13.04 -4.74
C ALA A 217 15.23 -12.38 -3.49
N ALA A 218 15.28 -13.09 -2.38
CA ALA A 218 16.10 -12.72 -1.24
C ALA A 218 17.54 -12.46 -1.72
N ASP A 219 18.07 -11.27 -1.47
CA ASP A 219 19.51 -11.05 -1.55
C ASP A 219 20.15 -12.02 -0.54
N GLU A 220 20.92 -12.98 -1.07
CA GLU A 220 21.30 -14.21 -0.38
C GLU A 220 21.84 -14.00 1.06
N ALA A 221 21.08 -14.43 2.07
CA ALA A 221 21.61 -14.97 3.33
C ALA A 221 20.50 -15.62 4.18
N GLY A 222 20.25 -16.91 3.93
CA GLY A 222 19.75 -17.93 4.86
C GLY A 222 18.81 -17.56 6.02
N VAL A 223 17.71 -18.32 6.06
CA VAL A 223 16.75 -18.53 7.17
C VAL A 223 15.66 -17.46 7.23
N GLY A 224 14.40 -17.94 7.19
CA GLY A 224 13.17 -17.16 7.04
C GLY A 224 13.09 -15.91 7.92
N ALA A 225 12.68 -14.82 7.28
CA ALA A 225 12.17 -13.57 7.83
C ALA A 225 12.59 -12.43 6.89
N CYS A 226 11.77 -12.24 5.86
CA CYS A 226 11.75 -11.10 4.97
C CYS A 226 12.94 -10.88 3.99
N ALA A 227 12.65 -10.91 2.69
CA ALA A 227 13.57 -10.50 1.63
C ALA A 227 13.51 -8.98 1.45
N ARG A 228 14.66 -8.29 1.40
CA ARG A 228 14.69 -6.86 1.06
C ARG A 228 14.76 -6.69 -0.46
N HIS A 229 13.88 -5.87 -1.00
CA HIS A 229 13.87 -5.37 -2.38
C HIS A 229 14.35 -3.93 -2.42
#